data_AF-A0A7T5VB27-F1
#
_entry.id   AF-A0A7T5VB27-F1
#
_cell.length_a   1.000
_cell.length_b   1.000
_cell.length_c   1.000
_cell.angle_alpha   90.00
_cell.angle_beta   90.00
_cell.angle_gamma   90.00
#
_symmetry.space_group_name_H-M   'P 1'
#
loop_
_entity.id
_entity.type
_entity.pdbx_description
1 polymer ?
#
loop_
_entity_poly.entity_id
_entity_poly.type
_entity_poly.pdbx_seq_one_letter_code
_entity_poly.pdbx_strand_id
1 'polypeptide(L)'
;MRRMQKIWTGLLFTLIGSLAAGSVLAEEGCKNLLQNRCASCHQVNYICPKMESNSGVIYWKWVMHTMIKEGAELSDQESAQLVTCLSSRDSQARSLCPEKP
;
A
#
# COMPACT_ATOMS: atom_id res chain seq x y z
N MET A 1 8.56 -62.54 33.73
CA MET A 1 7.97 -61.36 33.05
C MET A 1 8.75 -61.12 31.75
N ARG A 2 8.21 -61.46 30.58
CA ARG A 2 8.84 -61.23 29.27
C ARG A 2 8.02 -60.16 28.53
N ARG A 3 8.59 -58.96 28.32
CA ARG A 3 7.94 -57.88 27.56
C ARG A 3 7.95 -58.24 26.08
N MET A 4 6.75 -58.32 25.50
CA MET A 4 6.52 -58.51 24.07
C MET A 4 6.79 -57.23 23.28
N GLN A 5 7.37 -57.45 22.10
CA GLN A 5 7.60 -56.55 20.97
C GLN A 5 6.31 -55.84 20.52
N LYS A 6 6.39 -54.58 20.04
CA LYS A 6 5.60 -54.07 18.89
C LYS A 6 6.36 -52.94 18.18
N ILE A 7 7.08 -53.31 17.12
CA ILE A 7 7.53 -52.38 16.07
C ILE A 7 6.28 -52.09 15.24
N TRP A 8 5.76 -50.87 15.30
CA TRP A 8 4.61 -50.46 14.51
C TRP A 8 5.09 -49.56 13.37
N THR A 9 5.24 -50.17 12.19
CA THR A 9 5.32 -49.50 10.90
C THR A 9 4.05 -48.66 10.69
N GLY A 10 4.18 -47.34 10.51
CA GLY A 10 3.04 -46.46 10.28
C GLY A 10 3.42 -45.15 9.58
N LEU A 11 3.06 -45.09 8.30
CA LEU A 11 2.85 -43.93 7.43
C LEU A 11 3.99 -42.92 7.17
N LEU A 12 4.52 -42.99 5.95
CA LEU A 12 4.97 -41.82 5.18
C LEU A 12 3.83 -40.80 5.11
N PHE A 13 4.04 -39.62 5.72
CA PHE A 13 3.19 -38.46 5.53
C PHE A 13 3.91 -37.49 4.59
N THR A 14 3.79 -37.71 3.27
CA THR A 14 4.25 -36.75 2.25
C THR A 14 3.30 -35.56 2.23
N LEU A 15 3.62 -34.53 3.01
CA LEU A 15 3.03 -33.20 2.91
C LEU A 15 3.58 -32.50 1.65
N ILE A 16 2.86 -32.61 0.55
CA ILE A 16 3.05 -31.70 -0.59
C ILE A 16 2.22 -30.45 -0.28
N GLY A 17 2.86 -29.49 0.38
CA GLY A 17 2.30 -28.15 0.57
C GLY A 17 2.48 -27.34 -0.72
N SER A 18 1.38 -27.08 -1.43
CA SER A 18 1.37 -26.16 -2.57
C SER A 18 1.63 -24.73 -2.07
N LEU A 19 2.83 -24.22 -2.32
CA LEU A 19 3.12 -22.78 -2.24
C LEU A 19 2.42 -22.09 -3.42
N ALA A 20 1.24 -21.53 -3.19
CA ALA A 20 0.71 -20.48 -4.06
C ALA A 20 1.55 -19.22 -3.83
N ALA A 21 2.64 -19.07 -4.59
CA ALA A 21 3.40 -17.83 -4.69
C ALA A 21 2.57 -16.82 -5.50
N GLY A 22 1.54 -16.25 -4.87
CA GLY A 22 0.94 -15.03 -5.35
C GLY A 22 1.93 -13.89 -5.08
N SER A 23 2.56 -13.39 -6.14
CA SER A 23 3.39 -12.19 -6.09
C SER A 23 2.51 -10.98 -5.75
N VAL A 24 2.23 -10.79 -4.46
CA VAL A 24 1.81 -9.50 -3.94
C VAL A 24 3.04 -8.61 -4.09
N LEU A 25 3.11 -7.85 -5.18
CA LEU A 25 3.99 -6.68 -5.22
C LEU A 25 3.65 -5.89 -3.97
N ALA A 26 4.58 -5.81 -3.02
CA ALA A 26 4.37 -5.05 -1.80
C ALA A 26 4.02 -3.62 -2.22
N GLU A 27 2.78 -3.21 -1.98
CA GLU A 27 2.35 -1.84 -2.26
C GLU A 27 3.27 -0.89 -1.51
N GLU A 28 3.82 0.09 -2.24
CA GLU A 28 4.70 1.09 -1.64
C GLU A 28 3.92 1.88 -0.58
N GLY A 29 4.51 2.14 0.59
CA GLY A 29 3.82 2.91 1.63
C GLY A 29 3.41 4.31 1.14
N CYS A 30 2.29 4.84 1.66
CA CYS A 30 1.69 6.11 1.23
C CYS A 30 2.70 7.27 1.19
N LYS A 31 3.60 7.36 2.19
CA LYS A 31 4.65 8.40 2.21
C LYS A 31 5.57 8.31 1.00
N ASN A 32 6.14 7.13 0.75
CA ASN A 32 7.13 6.97 -0.30
C ASN A 32 6.48 7.12 -1.68
N LEU A 33 5.27 6.57 -1.86
CA LEU A 33 4.54 6.72 -3.12
C LEU A 33 4.26 8.20 -3.44
N LEU A 34 3.83 8.99 -2.45
CA LEU A 34 3.63 10.43 -2.59
C LEU A 34 4.94 11.16 -2.91
N GLN A 35 6.04 10.82 -2.22
CA GLN A 35 7.34 11.45 -2.48
C GLN A 35 7.87 11.13 -3.87
N ASN A 36 7.75 9.88 -4.32
CA ASN A 36 8.29 9.43 -5.59
C ASN A 36 7.46 9.91 -6.78
N ARG A 37 6.13 9.95 -6.64
CA ARG A 37 5.24 10.30 -7.75
C ARG A 37 4.81 11.76 -7.78
N CYS A 38 4.60 12.39 -6.63
CA CYS A 38 4.03 13.74 -6.57
C CYS A 38 5.06 14.85 -6.39
N ALA A 39 6.32 14.52 -6.08
CA ALA A 39 7.39 15.51 -5.91
C ALA A 39 8.22 15.77 -7.20
N SER A 40 7.91 15.10 -8.31
CA SER A 40 8.66 15.22 -9.57
C SER A 40 8.46 16.57 -10.27
N CYS A 41 7.27 17.16 -10.14
CA CYS A 41 6.90 18.41 -10.82
C CYS A 41 6.81 19.61 -9.88
N HIS A 42 6.35 19.41 -8.63
CA HIS A 42 6.19 20.47 -7.64
C HIS A 42 6.29 19.89 -6.22
N GLN A 43 6.28 20.75 -5.20
CA GLN A 43 6.38 20.31 -3.81
C GLN A 43 5.16 19.48 -3.40
N VAL A 44 5.40 18.35 -2.71
CA VAL A 44 4.35 17.42 -2.27
C VAL A 44 3.47 17.99 -1.15
N ASN A 45 3.99 18.93 -0.36
CA ASN A 45 3.28 19.53 0.79
C ASN A 45 2.04 20.38 0.39
N TYR A 46 1.84 20.69 -0.89
CA TYR A 46 0.63 21.37 -1.37
C TYR A 46 -0.67 20.59 -1.10
N ILE A 47 -0.56 19.28 -0.87
CA ILE A 47 -1.69 18.43 -0.46
C ILE A 47 -2.17 18.73 0.97
N CYS A 48 -1.32 19.30 1.82
CA CYS A 48 -1.55 19.38 3.27
C CYS A 48 -2.79 20.18 3.66
N PRO A 49 -3.02 21.41 3.15
CA PRO A 49 -4.25 22.14 3.45
C PRO A 49 -5.52 21.38 3.03
N LYS A 50 -5.43 20.59 1.95
CA LYS A 50 -6.56 19.81 1.44
C LYS A 50 -6.81 18.54 2.26
N MET A 51 -5.77 17.87 2.75
CA MET A 51 -5.93 16.77 3.70
C MET A 51 -6.50 17.23 5.03
N GLU A 52 -6.18 18.44 5.49
CA GLU A 52 -6.77 19.03 6.70
C GLU A 52 -8.26 19.34 6.55
N SER A 53 -8.67 19.78 5.36
CA SER A 53 -10.08 20.06 5.03
C SER A 53 -10.96 18.80 4.92
N ASN A 54 -10.42 17.61 5.18
CA ASN A 54 -11.10 16.32 5.08
C ASN A 54 -11.75 16.08 3.71
N SER A 55 -11.03 16.44 2.65
CA SER A 55 -11.49 16.21 1.28
C SER A 55 -11.66 14.71 1.02
N GLY A 56 -12.83 14.33 0.52
CA GLY A 56 -13.20 12.93 0.30
C GLY A 56 -12.64 12.33 -1.00
N VAL A 57 -12.91 11.04 -1.21
CA VAL A 57 -12.46 10.24 -2.36
C VAL A 57 -12.71 10.92 -3.72
N ILE A 58 -13.89 11.54 -3.91
CA ILE A 58 -14.26 12.18 -5.19
C ILE A 58 -13.29 13.32 -5.54
N TYR A 59 -12.94 14.15 -4.55
CA TYR A 59 -12.01 15.25 -4.74
C TYR A 59 -10.63 14.73 -5.15
N TRP A 60 -10.11 13.73 -4.45
CA TRP A 60 -8.77 13.22 -4.73
C TRP A 60 -8.70 12.48 -6.06
N LYS A 61 -9.76 11.79 -6.49
CA LYS A 61 -9.84 11.24 -7.86
C LYS A 61 -9.72 12.34 -8.92
N TRP A 62 -10.41 13.46 -8.71
CA TRP A 62 -10.30 14.61 -9.62
C TRP A 62 -8.89 15.21 -9.63
N VAL A 63 -8.24 15.30 -8.46
CA VAL A 63 -6.83 15.76 -8.38
C VAL A 63 -5.92 14.82 -9.15
N MET A 64 -5.99 13.50 -8.94
CA MET A 64 -5.16 12.52 -9.67
C MET A 64 -5.38 12.62 -11.18
N HIS A 65 -6.64 12.68 -11.62
CA HIS A 65 -6.97 12.85 -13.03
C HIS A 65 -6.37 14.15 -13.61
N THR A 66 -6.41 15.25 -12.84
CA THR A 66 -5.81 16.51 -13.26
C THR A 66 -4.30 16.38 -13.37
N MET A 67 -3.62 15.80 -12.39
CA MET A 67 -2.16 15.61 -12.44
C MET A 67 -1.72 14.71 -13.59
N ILE A 68 -2.44 13.63 -13.86
CA ILE A 68 -2.19 12.74 -15.01
C ILE A 68 -2.34 13.52 -16.33
N LYS A 69 -3.40 14.35 -16.45
CA LYS A 69 -3.60 15.21 -17.63
C LYS A 69 -2.47 16.23 -17.82
N GLU A 70 -1.88 16.72 -16.73
CA GLU A 70 -0.72 17.62 -16.75
C GLU A 70 0.63 16.88 -16.89
N GLY A 71 0.61 15.56 -17.13
CA GLY A 71 1.80 14.76 -17.46
C GLY A 71 2.37 13.92 -16.33
N ALA A 72 1.68 13.77 -15.19
CA ALA A 72 2.11 12.83 -14.16
C ALA A 72 1.99 11.38 -14.65
N GLU A 73 3.07 10.62 -14.56
CA GLU A 73 3.10 9.20 -14.89
C GLU A 73 2.70 8.36 -13.67
N LEU A 74 1.42 8.01 -13.61
CA LEU A 74 0.83 7.16 -12.58
C LEU A 74 0.10 5.99 -13.23
N SER A 75 0.33 4.78 -12.74
CA SER A 75 -0.55 3.65 -13.06
C SER A 75 -1.92 3.81 -12.39
N ASP A 76 -2.93 3.08 -12.89
CA ASP A 76 -4.26 3.06 -12.27
C ASP A 76 -4.22 2.60 -10.82
N GLN A 77 -3.36 1.63 -10.50
CA GLN A 77 -3.16 1.14 -9.14
C GLN A 77 -2.57 2.21 -8.22
N GLU A 78 -1.49 2.87 -8.64
CA GLU A 78 -0.86 3.93 -7.86
C GLU A 78 -1.82 5.11 -7.66
N SER A 79 -2.57 5.49 -8.69
CA SER A 79 -3.61 6.52 -8.60
C SER A 79 -4.69 6.16 -7.57
N ALA A 80 -5.21 4.93 -7.62
CA ALA A 80 -6.20 4.45 -6.65
C ALA A 80 -5.63 4.39 -5.22
N GLN A 81 -4.37 3.99 -5.07
CA GLN A 81 -3.69 3.96 -3.79
C GLN A 81 -3.49 5.37 -3.22
N LEU A 82 -3.02 6.32 -4.03
CA LEU A 82 -2.88 7.73 -3.64
C LEU A 82 -4.21 8.35 -3.22
N VAL A 83 -5.30 8.06 -3.94
CA VAL A 83 -6.66 8.48 -3.55
C VAL A 83 -7.02 7.93 -2.17
N THR A 84 -6.72 6.66 -1.91
CA THR A 84 -6.95 6.04 -0.60
C THR A 84 -6.13 6.72 0.49
N CYS A 85 -4.82 6.90 0.29
CA CYS A 85 -3.91 7.56 1.24
C CYS A 85 -4.40 8.96 1.63
N LEU A 86 -4.82 9.76 0.65
CA LEU A 86 -5.17 11.16 0.86
C LEU A 86 -6.59 11.32 1.43
N SER A 87 -7.53 10.49 1.01
CA SER A 87 -8.92 10.55 1.50
C SER A 87 -9.10 9.98 2.92
N SER A 88 -8.29 9.00 3.30
CA SER A 88 -8.28 8.45 4.66
C SER A 88 -7.46 9.28 5.65
N ARG A 89 -6.74 10.30 5.15
CA ARG A 89 -5.75 11.08 5.92
C ARG A 89 -4.71 10.17 6.56
N ASP A 90 -4.18 9.24 5.77
CA ASP A 90 -3.21 8.25 6.19
C ASP A 90 -2.05 8.87 6.98
N SER A 91 -1.63 8.21 8.05
CA SER A 91 -0.60 8.74 8.97
C SER A 91 0.75 8.97 8.28
N GLN A 92 1.12 8.11 7.32
CA GLN A 92 2.35 8.26 6.56
C GLN A 92 2.23 9.43 5.58
N ALA A 93 1.09 9.58 4.90
CA ALA A 93 0.83 10.75 4.06
C ALA A 93 0.86 12.06 4.87
N ARG A 94 0.29 12.07 6.07
CA ARG A 94 0.32 13.23 6.98
C ARG A 94 1.72 13.57 7.48
N SER A 95 2.63 12.60 7.55
CA SER A 95 4.02 12.85 7.95
C SER A 95 4.79 13.74 6.96
N LEU A 96 4.24 14.00 5.77
CA LEU A 96 4.79 14.94 4.79
C LEU A 96 4.39 16.39 5.04
N CYS A 97 3.46 16.63 5.97
CA CYS A 97 2.97 17.96 6.28
C CYS A 97 3.80 18.62 7.39
N PRO A 98 4.04 19.94 7.29
CA PRO A 98 4.70 20.67 8.36
C PRO A 98 3.87 20.57 9.64
N GLU A 99 4.55 20.58 10.78
CA GLU A 99 3.87 20.71 12.07
C GLU A 99 3.12 22.05 12.09
N LYS A 100 1.90 22.03 12.63
CA LYS A 100 1.14 23.25 12.85
C LYS A 100 1.84 24.06 13.95
N PRO A 101 2.14 25.34 13.74
CA PRO A 101 2.69 26.19 14.80
C PRO A 101 1.73 26.35 15.98
#